data_AF-A0A6A8ATM6-F1
#
_entry.id   AF-A0A6A8ATM6-F1
#
_cell.length_a   1.000
_cell.length_b   1.000
_cell.length_c   1.000
_cell.angle_alpha   90.00
_cell.angle_beta   90.00
_cell.angle_gamma   90.00
#
_symmetry.space_group_name_H-M   'P 1'
#
loop_
_entity.id
_entity.type
_entity.pdbx_description
1 polymer ?
#
loop_
_entity_poly.entity_id
_entity_poly.type
_entity_poly.pdbx_seq_one_letter_code
_entity_poly.pdbx_strand_id
1 'polypeptide(L)'
;MKPEELKQIKKLRFGDLVRVYWLDASEAMGRTGEGGEPHFDTPVASIGHYVGVKGKRAQHLILLKDIFQITEKTYDLVYNCIPVGMIEKVNVRRRQDLEEKFHEIIKKNLMKIKTKSGRFVKVKCRWRKHERTNL
;
A
#
# COMPACT_ATOMS: atom_id res chain seq x y z
N MET A 1 -0.79 -16.83 0.19
CA MET A 1 -0.48 -16.27 1.52
C MET A 1 -0.91 -17.24 2.62
N LYS A 2 -0.07 -17.48 3.64
CA LYS A 2 -0.38 -18.42 4.72
C LYS A 2 -1.32 -17.74 5.74
N PRO A 3 -1.97 -18.50 6.63
CA PRO A 3 -2.92 -17.95 7.59
C PRO A 3 -2.29 -16.91 8.55
N GLU A 4 -0.99 -16.98 8.79
CA GLU A 4 -0.30 -16.15 9.77
C GLU A 4 -0.04 -14.73 9.26
N GLU A 5 0.34 -14.56 7.99
CA GLU A 5 0.53 -13.22 7.42
C GLU A 5 -0.81 -12.48 7.31
N LEU A 6 -1.91 -13.21 7.07
CA LEU A 6 -3.27 -12.65 7.13
C LEU A 6 -3.59 -12.07 8.52
N LYS A 7 -3.17 -12.76 9.59
CA LYS A 7 -3.36 -12.25 10.95
C LYS A 7 -2.49 -11.04 11.24
N GLN A 8 -1.26 -10.99 10.73
CA GLN A 8 -0.37 -9.84 10.88
C GLN A 8 -0.98 -8.58 10.24
N ILE A 9 -1.48 -8.69 9.00
CA ILE A 9 -2.12 -7.57 8.29
C ILE A 9 -3.37 -7.07 9.05
N LYS A 10 -4.19 -7.99 9.59
CA LYS A 10 -5.38 -7.62 10.39
C LYS A 10 -5.05 -6.88 11.70
N LYS A 11 -3.81 -6.92 12.18
CA LYS A 11 -3.34 -6.21 13.38
C LYS A 11 -2.70 -4.85 13.03
N LEU A 12 -2.61 -4.49 11.76
CA LEU A 12 -2.07 -3.20 11.35
C LEU A 12 -3.11 -2.10 11.56
N ARG A 13 -2.63 -0.94 12.01
CA ARG A 13 -3.43 0.26 12.16
C ARG A 13 -2.96 1.31 11.17
N PHE A 14 -3.91 2.12 10.71
CA PHE A 14 -3.61 3.26 9.84
C PHE A 14 -2.46 4.09 10.44
N GLY A 15 -1.47 4.42 9.61
CA GLY A 15 -0.29 5.18 10.02
C GLY A 15 0.82 4.37 10.69
N ASP A 16 0.69 3.06 10.87
CA ASP A 16 1.81 2.22 11.30
C ASP A 16 2.92 2.23 10.24
N LEU A 17 4.16 2.53 10.62
CA LEU A 17 5.32 2.38 9.75
C LEU A 17 5.71 0.89 9.71
N VAL A 18 5.68 0.31 8.51
CA VAL A 18 5.91 -1.13 8.31
C VAL A 18 6.93 -1.37 7.20
N ARG A 19 7.59 -2.52 7.29
CA ARG A 19 8.33 -3.13 6.17
C ARG A 19 7.55 -4.35 5.69
N VAL A 20 7.25 -4.41 4.41
CA VAL A 20 6.54 -5.51 3.75
C VAL A 20 7.51 -6.22 2.81
N TYR A 21 7.66 -7.53 2.99
CA TYR A 21 8.37 -8.41 2.07
C TYR A 21 7.35 -9.11 1.18
N TRP A 22 7.54 -9.04 -0.13
CA TRP A 22 6.61 -9.56 -1.12
C TRP A 22 7.31 -9.87 -2.43
N LEU A 23 6.65 -10.66 -3.28
CA LEU A 23 7.12 -11.00 -4.62
C LEU A 23 6.49 -10.05 -5.65
N ASP A 24 7.31 -9.38 -6.45
CA ASP A 24 6.87 -8.48 -7.51
C ASP A 24 7.21 -9.05 -8.88
N ALA A 25 6.19 -9.23 -9.72
CA ALA A 25 6.32 -9.69 -11.10
C ALA A 25 6.54 -8.57 -12.11
N SER A 26 6.27 -7.32 -11.73
CA SER A 26 6.46 -6.15 -12.59
C SER A 26 7.91 -5.68 -12.60
N GLU A 27 8.61 -5.86 -11.48
CA GLU A 27 10.06 -5.66 -11.35
C GLU A 27 10.84 -6.89 -11.80
N ALA A 28 10.30 -7.68 -12.73
CA ALA A 28 11.03 -8.69 -13.46
C ALA A 28 12.13 -7.98 -14.26
N MET A 29 13.24 -7.67 -13.59
CA MET A 29 14.46 -7.35 -14.27
C MET A 29 14.87 -8.62 -14.99
N GLY A 30 14.61 -8.65 -16.29
CA GLY A 30 15.44 -9.43 -17.18
C GLY A 30 16.87 -9.00 -16.91
N ARG A 31 17.57 -9.72 -16.02
CA ARG A 31 19.02 -9.63 -15.94
C ARG A 31 19.49 -10.14 -17.28
N THR A 32 19.63 -9.23 -18.24
CA THR A 32 20.55 -9.39 -19.36
C THR A 32 21.94 -9.44 -18.74
N GLY A 33 22.34 -10.63 -18.30
CA GLY A 33 23.57 -10.89 -17.57
C GLY A 33 23.61 -12.33 -17.07
N GLU A 34 24.28 -13.17 -17.86
CA GLU A 34 24.64 -14.57 -17.63
C GLU A 34 23.49 -15.57 -17.42
N GLY A 35 22.79 -15.91 -18.52
CA GLY A 35 22.21 -17.25 -18.72
C GLY A 35 21.01 -17.68 -17.87
N GLY A 36 20.49 -16.84 -16.99
CA GLY A 36 19.35 -17.17 -16.13
C GLY A 36 17.98 -16.92 -16.79
N GLU A 37 17.05 -17.86 -16.63
CA GLU A 37 15.65 -17.68 -17.02
C GLU A 37 15.03 -16.48 -16.29
N PRO A 38 14.15 -15.69 -16.95
CA PRO A 38 13.47 -14.57 -16.32
C PRO A 38 12.66 -15.05 -15.11
N HIS A 39 13.03 -14.56 -13.93
CA HIS A 39 12.28 -14.83 -12.70
C HIS A 39 11.20 -13.76 -12.53
N PHE A 40 9.95 -14.19 -12.56
CA PHE A 40 8.77 -13.34 -12.36
C PHE A 40 8.40 -13.14 -10.88
N ASP A 41 9.17 -13.70 -9.95
CA ASP A 41 8.94 -13.61 -8.51
C ASP A 41 10.09 -12.85 -7.84
N THR A 42 10.34 -11.60 -8.26
CA THR A 42 11.43 -10.79 -7.70
C THR A 42 11.14 -10.49 -6.22
N PRO A 43 12.00 -10.88 -5.26
CA PRO A 43 11.78 -10.57 -3.86
C PRO A 43 12.03 -9.08 -3.58
N VAL A 44 11.02 -8.40 -3.06
CA VAL A 44 11.03 -6.96 -2.78
C VAL A 44 10.79 -6.70 -1.30
N ALA A 45 11.58 -5.78 -0.72
CA ALA A 45 11.33 -5.22 0.60
C ALA A 45 10.91 -3.75 0.47
N SER A 46 9.64 -3.46 0.72
CA SER A 46 9.09 -2.09 0.70
C SER A 46 8.87 -1.57 2.10
N ILE A 47 9.21 -0.30 2.36
CA ILE A 47 8.99 0.38 3.65
C ILE A 47 8.04 1.55 3.42
N GLY A 48 7.10 1.77 4.35
CA GLY A 48 6.19 2.91 4.32
C GLY A 48 5.10 2.83 5.39
N HIS A 49 4.19 3.80 5.40
CA HIS A 49 3.06 3.85 6.33
C HIS A 49 1.88 3.04 5.79
N TYR A 50 1.36 2.13 6.62
CA TYR A 50 0.18 1.34 6.29
C TYR A 50 -1.06 2.24 6.26
N VAL A 51 -1.75 2.24 5.13
CA VAL A 51 -3.00 3.02 4.95
C VAL A 51 -4.22 2.12 5.07
N GLY A 52 -4.15 0.87 4.60
CA GLY A 52 -5.29 -0.03 4.58
C GLY A 52 -5.15 -1.13 3.55
N VAL A 53 -6.21 -1.94 3.41
CA VAL A 53 -6.34 -2.94 2.35
C VAL A 53 -7.49 -2.56 1.43
N LYS A 54 -7.25 -2.56 0.12
CA LYS A 54 -8.24 -2.15 -0.90
C LYS A 54 -8.36 -3.16 -2.03
N GLY A 55 -9.58 -3.32 -2.54
CA GLY A 55 -9.86 -4.12 -3.73
C GLY A 55 -11.17 -4.89 -3.60
N LYS A 56 -11.74 -5.30 -4.74
CA LYS A 56 -12.96 -6.14 -4.79
C LYS A 56 -12.63 -7.59 -5.11
N ARG A 57 -11.91 -7.81 -6.21
CA ARG A 57 -11.49 -9.14 -6.69
C ARG A 57 -10.20 -9.58 -5.99
N ALA A 58 -9.10 -8.86 -6.25
CA ALA A 58 -7.84 -9.02 -5.51
C ALA A 58 -7.72 -7.91 -4.45
N GLN A 59 -7.31 -8.30 -3.24
CA GLN A 59 -7.03 -7.37 -2.14
C GLN A 59 -5.57 -6.90 -2.23
N HIS A 60 -5.33 -5.60 -2.03
CA HIS A 60 -4.01 -4.99 -2.07
C HIS A 60 -3.76 -4.22 -0.79
N LEU A 61 -2.60 -4.42 -0.15
CA LEU A 61 -2.11 -3.59 0.92
C LEU A 61 -1.60 -2.27 0.33
N ILE A 62 -2.10 -1.16 0.86
CA ILE A 62 -1.69 0.18 0.47
C ILE A 62 -0.62 0.68 1.43
N LEU A 63 0.57 0.93 0.89
CA LEU A 63 1.74 1.37 1.64
C LEU A 63 2.18 2.74 1.12
N LEU A 64 1.93 3.80 1.90
CA LEU A 64 2.34 5.15 1.57
C LEU A 64 3.85 5.29 1.77
N LYS A 65 4.55 5.77 0.75
CA LYS A 65 6.01 5.99 0.78
C LYS A 65 6.34 7.46 1.00
N ASP A 66 5.79 8.31 0.14
CA ASP A 66 6.11 9.74 0.13
C ASP A 66 4.85 10.58 0.03
N ILE A 67 4.91 11.75 0.67
CA ILE A 67 3.90 12.81 0.59
C ILE A 67 4.63 14.05 0.06
N PHE A 68 4.33 14.45 -1.17
CA PHE A 68 4.87 15.67 -1.76
C PHE A 68 3.88 16.80 -1.61
N GLN A 69 4.26 17.87 -0.93
CA GLN A 69 3.47 19.09 -0.86
C GLN A 69 3.81 19.97 -2.08
N ILE A 70 2.94 19.98 -3.08
CA ILE A 70 3.15 20.73 -4.33
C ILE A 70 2.79 22.21 -4.13
N THR A 71 1.74 22.47 -3.35
CA THR A 71 1.32 23.82 -2.92
C THR A 71 0.80 23.74 -1.48
N GLU A 72 0.44 24.87 -0.87
CA GLU A 72 -0.14 24.89 0.48
C GLU A 72 -1.32 23.92 0.69
N LYS A 73 -2.13 23.68 -0.35
CA LYS A 73 -3.35 22.86 -0.27
C LYS A 73 -3.33 21.60 -1.14
N THR A 74 -2.28 21.39 -1.93
CA THR A 74 -2.21 20.29 -2.90
C THR A 74 -1.06 19.36 -2.58
N TYR A 75 -1.37 18.07 -2.48
CA TYR A 75 -0.42 17.02 -2.15
C TYR A 75 -0.47 15.94 -3.20
N ASP A 76 0.70 15.43 -3.59
CA ASP A 76 0.83 14.20 -4.35
C ASP A 76 1.31 13.07 -3.42
N LEU A 77 0.78 11.87 -3.63
CA LEU A 77 1.00 10.73 -2.75
C LEU A 77 1.62 9.59 -3.54
N VAL A 78 2.82 9.17 -3.16
CA VAL A 78 3.47 7.99 -3.74
C VAL A 78 3.21 6.81 -2.82
N TYR A 79 2.65 5.74 -3.37
CA TYR A 79 2.30 4.55 -2.60
C TYR A 79 2.46 3.28 -3.43
N ASN A 80 2.76 2.18 -2.74
CA ASN A 80 2.71 0.86 -3.32
C ASN A 80 1.30 0.25 -3.13
N CYS A 81 0.86 -0.48 -4.16
CA CYS A 81 -0.32 -1.34 -4.11
C CYS A 81 0.13 -2.80 -4.17
N ILE A 82 0.37 -3.40 -3.01
CA ILE A 82 0.96 -4.74 -2.91
C ILE A 82 -0.15 -5.79 -2.88
N PRO A 83 -0.25 -6.71 -3.85
CA PRO A 83 -1.23 -7.79 -3.79
C PRO A 83 -1.04 -8.61 -2.52
N VAL A 84 -2.10 -8.72 -1.71
CA VAL A 84 -2.03 -9.44 -0.42
C VAL A 84 -1.59 -10.88 -0.62
N GLY A 85 -1.96 -11.52 -1.75
CA GLY A 85 -1.55 -12.89 -2.05
C GLY A 85 -0.03 -13.09 -2.18
N MET A 86 0.71 -12.05 -2.53
CA MET A 86 2.16 -12.03 -2.79
C MET A 86 2.99 -11.59 -1.58
N ILE A 87 2.35 -11.24 -0.45
CA ILE A 87 3.06 -10.86 0.78
C ILE A 87 3.59 -12.09 1.48
N GLU A 88 4.88 -12.04 1.81
CA GLU A 88 5.60 -13.10 2.53
C GLU A 88 5.74 -12.77 4.02
N LYS A 89 5.93 -11.50 4.37
CA LYS A 89 6.16 -11.06 5.75
C LYS A 89 5.85 -9.58 5.95
N VAL A 90 5.28 -9.24 7.11
CA VAL A 90 5.12 -7.84 7.53
C VAL A 90 5.81 -7.60 8.86
N ASN A 91 6.73 -6.65 8.89
CA ASN A 91 7.41 -6.20 10.10
C ASN A 91 6.93 -4.80 10.47
N VAL A 92 6.23 -4.66 11.59
CA VAL A 92 5.91 -3.35 12.15
C VAL A 92 7.17 -2.73 12.75
N ARG A 93 7.52 -1.53 12.31
CA ARG A 93 8.71 -0.78 12.76
C ARG A 93 8.32 0.21 13.85
N ARG A 94 7.26 0.99 13.61
CA ARG A 94 6.69 1.94 14.57
C ARG A 94 5.17 1.95 14.44
N ARG A 95 4.48 2.07 15.57
CA ARG A 95 3.01 2.16 15.60
C ARG A 95 2.59 3.62 15.49
N GLN A 96 1.57 3.89 14.67
CA GLN A 96 0.99 5.23 14.50
C GLN A 96 2.05 6.34 14.28
N ASP A 97 3.03 6.05 13.40
CA ASP A 97 4.20 6.91 13.13
C ASP A 97 3.85 8.09 12.20
N LEU A 98 2.72 8.03 11.52
CA LEU A 98 2.27 9.05 10.59
C LEU A 98 1.66 10.26 11.34
N GLU A 99 2.17 11.46 11.08
CA GLU A 99 1.63 12.70 11.65
C GLU A 99 0.14 12.92 11.32
N GLU A 100 -0.61 13.36 12.33
CA GLU A 100 -2.07 13.53 12.25
C GLU A 100 -2.52 14.49 11.14
N LYS A 101 -1.74 15.55 10.86
CA LYS A 101 -2.04 16.51 9.79
C LYS A 101 -2.19 15.85 8.41
N PHE A 102 -1.49 14.73 8.17
CA PHE A 102 -1.56 14.00 6.91
C PHE A 102 -2.72 13.02 6.84
N HIS A 103 -3.35 12.66 7.96
CA HIS A 103 -4.43 11.68 7.99
C HIS A 103 -5.60 12.12 7.11
N GLU A 104 -6.03 13.38 7.24
CA GLU A 104 -7.13 13.93 6.45
C GLU A 104 -6.79 14.09 4.96
N ILE A 105 -5.55 14.43 4.65
CA ILE A 105 -5.05 14.54 3.26
C ILE A 105 -5.12 13.16 2.58
N ILE A 106 -4.60 12.13 3.25
CA ILE A 106 -4.59 10.75 2.77
C ILE A 106 -6.02 10.23 2.63
N LYS A 107 -6.88 10.41 3.64
CA LYS A 107 -8.31 10.04 3.59
C LYS A 107 -9.01 10.67 2.38
N LYS A 108 -8.74 11.94 2.06
CA LYS A 108 -9.38 12.66 0.94
C LYS A 108 -8.85 12.23 -0.43
N ASN A 109 -7.53 11.97 -0.56
CA ASN A 109 -6.87 11.73 -1.84
C ASN A 109 -6.82 10.25 -2.24
N LEU A 110 -6.51 9.31 -1.34
CA LEU A 110 -6.50 7.87 -1.65
C LEU A 110 -7.89 7.25 -1.83
N MET A 111 -8.94 7.97 -1.43
CA MET A 111 -10.34 7.65 -1.73
C MET A 111 -10.83 8.15 -3.09
N LYS A 112 -10.00 8.88 -3.84
CA LYS A 112 -10.32 9.37 -5.18
C LYS A 112 -9.42 8.70 -6.20
N ILE A 113 -10.01 8.10 -7.23
CA ILE A 113 -9.25 7.62 -8.41
C ILE A 113 -9.30 8.71 -9.47
N LYS A 114 -8.15 9.07 -10.03
CA LYS A 114 -8.06 9.92 -11.22
C LYS A 114 -8.58 9.12 -12.42
N THR A 115 -9.69 9.55 -12.99
CA THR A 115 -10.27 8.91 -14.17
C THR A 115 -9.46 9.28 -15.42
N LYS A 116 -9.65 8.54 -16.53
CA LYS A 116 -8.98 8.82 -17.82
C LYS A 116 -9.23 10.26 -18.33
N SER A 117 -10.28 10.93 -17.87
CA SER A 117 -10.60 12.33 -18.19
C SER A 117 -9.96 13.34 -17.23
N GLY A 118 -9.04 12.92 -16.36
CA GLY A 118 -8.38 13.78 -15.39
C GLY A 118 -9.23 14.16 -14.16
N ARG A 119 -10.51 13.77 -14.11
CA ARG A 119 -11.40 14.04 -12.97
C ARG A 119 -11.20 13.03 -11.86
N PHE A 120 -11.12 13.51 -10.62
CA PHE A 120 -11.07 12.68 -9.42
C PHE A 120 -12.47 12.23 -9.02
N VAL A 121 -12.75 10.93 -9.05
CA VAL A 121 -14.04 10.36 -8.63
C VAL A 121 -13.87 9.64 -7.29
N LYS A 122 -14.76 9.93 -6.34
CA LYS A 122 -14.82 9.25 -5.04
C LYS A 122 -15.27 7.81 -5.28
N VAL A 123 -14.37 6.85 -5.06
CA VAL A 123 -14.71 5.44 -5.23
C VAL A 123 -15.32 4.96 -3.93
N LYS A 124 -16.57 4.47 -3.97
CA LYS A 124 -17.20 3.72 -2.87
C LYS A 124 -16.39 2.43 -2.63
N CYS A 125 -15.33 2.53 -1.84
CA CYS A 125 -14.57 1.40 -1.35
C CYS A 125 -15.30 0.86 -0.12
N ARG A 126 -15.65 -0.43 -0.16
CA ARG A 126 -16.34 -1.10 0.94
C ARG A 126 -15.29 -1.52 1.95
N TRP A 127 -14.90 -0.59 2.82
CA TRP A 127 -14.03 -0.84 3.98
C TRP A 127 -14.67 -1.91 4.89
N ARG A 128 -13.89 -2.88 5.39
CA ARG A 128 -14.39 -3.88 6.35
C ARG A 128 -14.69 -3.21 7.69
N LYS A 129 -15.65 -3.75 8.47
CA LYS A 129 -16.13 -3.17 9.74
C LYS A 129 -15.01 -2.75 10.72
N HIS A 130 -13.89 -3.49 10.79
CA HIS A 130 -12.78 -3.14 11.71
C HIS A 130 -12.05 -1.84 11.35
N GLU A 131 -12.17 -1.39 10.10
CA GLU A 131 -11.53 -0.17 9.57
C GLU A 131 -12.35 1.07 9.94
N ARG A 132 -13.66 0.92 10.22
CA ARG A 132 -14.53 2.04 10.63
C ARG A 132 -14.32 2.50 12.07
N THR A 133 -13.85 1.60 12.93
CA THR A 133 -13.67 1.88 14.37
C THR A 133 -12.46 2.75 14.68
N ASN A 134 -11.58 2.99 13.71
CA ASN A 134 -10.42 3.89 13.83
C ASN A 134 -10.34 4.88 12.64
N LEU A 135 -11.49 5.19 12.03
CA LEU A 135 -11.63 6.14 10.90
C LEU A 135 -12.12 7.50 11.37
#